data_AF-A0A023D7R6-F1
#
_entry.id   AF-A0A023D7R6-F1
#
_cell.length_a   1.000
_cell.length_b   1.000
_cell.length_c   1.000
_cell.angle_alpha   90.00
_cell.angle_beta   90.00
_cell.angle_gamma   90.00
#
_symmetry.space_group_name_H-M   'P 1'
#
loop_
_entity.id
_entity.type
_entity.pdbx_description
1 polymer ?
#
loop_
_entity_poly.entity_id
_entity_poly.type
_entity_poly.pdbx_seq_one_letter_code
_entity_poly.pdbx_strand_id
1 'polypeptide(L)'
;MLLWSVVCFTFVIALGVLLAIGVFRGTPSSKMIRLFHGVLAVTGLAMVATVMSRGDTRLGINVALGTVVILLGVIIGLIRVKRMNPSALVACHIWLAAMFYIILVFFTFGPSF
;
A
#
# COMPACT_ATOMS: atom_id res chain seq x y z
N MET A 1 -7.80 9.59 -13.29
CA MET A 1 -7.95 8.63 -12.16
C MET A 1 -6.60 8.20 -11.60
N LEU A 2 -5.59 7.91 -12.43
CA LEU A 2 -4.24 7.56 -11.95
C LEU A 2 -3.60 8.60 -11.04
N LEU A 3 -3.68 9.89 -11.38
CA LEU A 3 -3.18 10.96 -10.50
C LEU A 3 -3.81 10.92 -9.09
N TRP A 4 -5.12 10.69 -9.01
CA TRP A 4 -5.83 10.54 -7.75
C TRP A 4 -5.40 9.28 -6.99
N SER A 5 -5.14 8.17 -7.71
CA SER A 5 -4.53 6.98 -7.11
C SER A 5 -3.16 7.29 -6.51
N VAL A 6 -2.30 8.03 -7.23
CA VAL A 6 -0.98 8.45 -6.71
C VAL A 6 -1.15 9.25 -5.43
N VAL A 7 -1.97 10.31 -5.43
CA VAL A 7 -2.24 11.14 -4.24
C VAL A 7 -2.74 10.28 -3.07
N CYS A 8 -3.68 9.38 -3.33
CA CYS A 8 -4.19 8.46 -2.33
C CYS A 8 -3.06 7.60 -1.73
N PHE A 9 -2.22 7.00 -2.57
CA PHE A 9 -1.10 6.18 -2.11
C PHE A 9 0.01 6.99 -1.45
N THR A 10 0.19 8.27 -1.78
CA THR A 10 1.08 9.17 -1.03
C THR A 10 0.62 9.27 0.43
N PHE A 11 -0.68 9.45 0.68
CA PHE A 11 -1.22 9.42 2.05
C PHE A 11 -1.09 8.03 2.70
N VAL A 12 -1.32 6.95 1.96
CA VAL A 12 -1.10 5.58 2.45
C VAL A 12 0.33 5.38 2.92
N ILE A 13 1.33 5.85 2.15
CA ILE A 13 2.74 5.78 2.52
C ILE A 13 3.02 6.60 3.77
N ALA A 14 2.53 7.84 3.85
CA ALA A 14 2.73 8.68 5.03
C ALA A 14 2.20 8.01 6.31
N LEU A 15 0.98 7.47 6.27
CA LEU A 15 0.41 6.71 7.38
C LEU A 15 1.18 5.40 7.63
N GLY A 16 1.62 4.72 6.57
CA GLY A 16 2.38 3.48 6.64
C GLY A 16 3.73 3.65 7.33
N VAL A 17 4.42 4.77 7.10
CA VAL A 17 5.66 5.13 7.79
C VAL A 17 5.41 5.30 9.29
N LEU A 18 4.36 6.01 9.69
CA LEU A 18 4.00 6.16 11.11
C LEU A 18 3.72 4.81 11.76
N LEU A 19 3.00 3.91 11.07
CA LEU A 19 2.72 2.56 11.54
C LEU A 19 3.99 1.72 11.65
N ALA A 20 4.88 1.80 10.66
CA ALA A 20 6.15 1.07 10.63
C ALA A 20 7.08 1.49 11.76
N ILE A 21 7.21 2.81 12.02
CA ILE A 21 7.98 3.33 13.17
C ILE A 21 7.46 2.71 14.47
N GLY A 22 6.14 2.63 14.64
CA GLY A 22 5.53 1.99 15.81
C GLY A 22 5.88 0.52 15.93
N VAL A 23 5.94 -0.22 14.81
CA VAL A 23 6.38 -1.63 14.82
C VAL A 23 7.84 -1.75 15.25
N PHE A 24 8.74 -0.97 14.65
CA PHE A 24 10.18 -1.05 14.95
C PHE A 24 10.52 -0.55 16.36
N ARG A 25 9.71 0.34 16.94
CA ARG A 25 9.81 0.78 18.33
C ARG A 25 9.07 -0.11 19.33
N GLY A 26 8.37 -1.15 18.87
CA GLY A 26 7.55 -2.01 19.72
C GLY A 26 6.34 -1.32 20.35
N THR A 27 5.93 -0.14 19.84
CA THR A 27 4.81 0.63 20.41
C THR A 27 3.47 0.27 19.74
N PRO A 28 2.35 0.31 20.49
CA PRO A 28 1.04 0.11 19.92
C PRO A 28 0.70 1.23 18.95
N SER A 29 0.19 0.89 17.76
CA SER A 29 -0.30 1.88 16.81
C SER A 29 -1.76 2.24 17.07
N SER A 30 -2.12 3.51 16.80
CA SER A 30 -3.50 3.98 16.86
C SER A 30 -4.41 3.16 15.93
N LYS A 31 -5.57 2.72 16.47
CA LYS A 31 -6.58 2.01 15.68
C LYS A 31 -7.07 2.84 14.50
N MET A 32 -7.23 4.15 14.68
CA MET A 32 -7.69 5.06 13.63
C MET A 32 -6.67 5.16 12.48
N ILE A 33 -5.38 5.29 12.79
CA ILE A 33 -4.32 5.35 11.76
C ILE A 33 -4.30 4.06 10.94
N ARG A 34 -4.42 2.89 11.59
CA ARG A 34 -4.50 1.60 10.89
C ARG A 34 -5.71 1.53 9.97
N LEU A 35 -6.87 1.96 10.46
CA LEU A 35 -8.11 1.97 9.69
C LEU A 35 -7.98 2.88 8.46
N PHE A 36 -7.56 4.12 8.63
CA PHE A 36 -7.37 5.06 7.52
C PHE A 36 -6.35 4.57 6.50
N HIS A 37 -5.21 4.03 6.95
CA HIS A 37 -4.21 3.45 6.07
C HIS A 37 -4.80 2.33 5.21
N GLY A 38 -5.53 1.39 5.82
CA GLY A 38 -6.17 0.28 5.10
C GLY A 38 -7.25 0.73 4.12
N VAL A 39 -8.16 1.62 4.55
CA VAL A 39 -9.24 2.15 3.71
C VAL A 39 -8.66 2.88 2.50
N LEU A 40 -7.70 3.79 2.70
CA LEU A 40 -7.06 4.51 1.61
C LEU A 40 -6.33 3.56 0.65
N ALA A 41 -5.64 2.53 1.16
CA ALA A 41 -4.97 1.54 0.32
C ALA A 41 -5.96 0.80 -0.60
N VAL A 42 -7.09 0.36 -0.05
CA VAL A 42 -8.15 -0.32 -0.83
C VAL A 42 -8.78 0.63 -1.83
N THR A 43 -9.11 1.86 -1.42
CA THR A 43 -9.69 2.88 -2.31
C THR A 43 -8.74 3.24 -3.45
N GLY A 44 -7.46 3.47 -3.15
CA GLY A 44 -6.43 3.76 -4.16
C GLY A 44 -6.27 2.60 -5.15
N LEU A 45 -6.24 1.36 -4.66
CA LEU A 45 -6.13 0.18 -5.51
C LEU A 45 -7.37 0.00 -6.40
N ALA A 46 -8.57 0.23 -5.88
CA ALA A 46 -9.81 0.18 -6.65
C ALA A 46 -9.82 1.20 -7.79
N MET A 47 -9.27 2.40 -7.56
CA MET A 47 -9.08 3.40 -8.63
C MET A 47 -8.12 2.90 -9.71
N VAL A 48 -6.98 2.30 -9.33
CA VAL A 48 -6.02 1.71 -10.31
C VAL A 48 -6.69 0.59 -11.11
N ALA A 49 -7.41 -0.32 -10.45
CA ALA A 49 -8.12 -1.41 -11.09
C ALA A 49 -9.21 -0.93 -12.06
N THR A 50 -9.88 0.19 -11.74
CA THR A 50 -10.88 0.82 -12.63
C THR A 50 -10.23 1.39 -13.89
N VAL A 51 -9.01 1.94 -13.80
CA VAL A 51 -8.29 2.42 -14.99
C VAL A 51 -7.85 1.23 -15.84
N MET A 52 -7.35 0.17 -15.20
CA MET A 52 -6.98 -1.07 -15.88
C MET A 52 -8.16 -1.68 -16.65
N SER A 53 -9.34 -1.76 -16.03
CA SER A 53 -10.54 -2.32 -16.68
C SER A 53 -11.07 -1.48 -17.85
N ARG A 54 -10.65 -0.22 -17.96
CA ARG A 54 -10.94 0.67 -19.09
C ARG A 54 -9.92 0.56 -20.24
N GLY A 55 -8.96 -0.36 -20.14
CA GLY A 55 -8.06 -0.73 -21.25
C GLY A 55 -6.58 -0.51 -20.98
N ASP A 56 -6.17 0.15 -19.88
CA ASP A 56 -4.74 0.31 -19.57
C ASP A 56 -4.18 -0.93 -18.85
N THR A 57 -3.94 -1.98 -19.63
CA THR A 57 -3.47 -3.29 -19.13
C THR A 57 -2.08 -3.24 -18.51
N ARG A 58 -1.28 -2.20 -18.79
CA ARG A 58 0.05 -1.98 -18.19
C ARG A 58 -0.04 -1.89 -16.67
N LEU A 59 -1.18 -1.44 -16.13
CA LEU A 59 -1.45 -1.36 -14.69
C LEU A 59 -1.70 -2.72 -14.04
N GLY A 60 -1.73 -3.82 -14.79
CA GLY A 60 -1.93 -5.16 -14.25
C GLY A 60 -0.91 -5.52 -13.16
N ILE A 61 0.34 -5.12 -13.35
CA ILE A 61 1.39 -5.31 -12.34
C ILE A 61 1.11 -4.51 -11.06
N ASN A 62 0.58 -3.29 -11.17
CA ASN A 62 0.18 -2.49 -10.00
C ASN A 62 -1.00 -3.14 -9.27
N VAL A 63 -2.01 -3.62 -10.00
CA VAL A 63 -3.17 -4.29 -9.37
C VAL A 63 -2.73 -5.56 -8.63
N ALA A 64 -1.88 -6.38 -9.25
CA ALA A 64 -1.34 -7.58 -8.62
C ALA A 64 -0.48 -7.25 -7.39
N LEU A 65 0.52 -6.37 -7.53
CA LEU A 65 1.39 -5.96 -6.41
C LEU A 65 0.60 -5.31 -5.28
N GLY A 66 -0.32 -4.39 -5.60
CA GLY A 66 -1.16 -3.72 -4.61
C GLY A 66 -2.02 -4.71 -3.83
N THR A 67 -2.56 -5.74 -4.50
CA THR A 67 -3.31 -6.83 -3.83
C THR A 67 -2.42 -7.58 -2.84
N VAL A 68 -1.21 -7.98 -3.26
CA VAL A 68 -0.24 -8.66 -2.39
C VAL A 68 0.15 -7.79 -1.19
N VAL A 69 0.42 -6.49 -1.41
CA VAL A 69 0.76 -5.53 -0.37
C VAL A 69 -0.37 -5.42 0.66
N ILE A 70 -1.63 -5.30 0.22
CA ILE A 70 -2.79 -5.24 1.11
C ILE A 70 -2.93 -6.52 1.94
N LEU A 71 -2.84 -7.69 1.31
CA LEU A 71 -2.90 -8.98 2.01
C LEU A 71 -1.81 -9.09 3.08
N LEU A 72 -0.59 -8.69 2.74
CA LEU A 72 0.53 -8.67 3.70
C LEU A 72 0.26 -7.71 4.86
N GLY A 73 -0.31 -6.53 4.59
CA GLY A 73 -0.73 -5.57 5.61
C GLY A 73 -1.77 -6.16 6.59
N VAL A 74 -2.74 -6.92 6.07
CA VAL A 74 -3.72 -7.65 6.89
C VAL A 74 -3.04 -8.70 7.75
N ILE A 75 -2.14 -9.52 7.17
CA ILE A 75 -1.38 -10.55 7.89
C ILE A 75 -0.55 -9.94 9.03
N ILE A 76 0.16 -8.84 8.77
CA ILE A 76 0.90 -8.09 9.79
C ILE A 76 -0.03 -7.66 10.93
N GLY A 77 -1.22 -7.13 10.60
CA GLY A 77 -2.25 -6.77 11.57
C GLY A 77 -2.64 -7.94 12.48
N LEU A 78 -2.90 -9.11 11.90
CA LEU A 78 -3.28 -10.33 12.63
C LEU A 78 -2.14 -10.85 13.52
N ILE A 79 -0.89 -10.85 13.03
CA ILE A 79 0.29 -11.27 13.80
C ILE A 79 0.50 -10.36 15.01
N ARG A 80 0.28 -9.04 14.86
CA ARG A 80 0.38 -8.10 15.99
C ARG A 80 -0.66 -8.33 17.07
N VAL A 81 -1.87 -8.78 16.71
CA VAL A 81 -2.90 -9.15 17.70
C VAL A 81 -2.41 -10.31 18.57
N LYS A 82 -1.62 -11.23 18.00
CA LYS A 82 -0.98 -12.35 18.72
C LYS A 82 0.27 -11.96 19.51
N ARG A 83 0.62 -10.67 19.61
CA ARG A 83 1.83 -10.14 20.28
C ARG A 83 3.17 -10.70 19.74
N MET A 84 3.17 -11.24 18.53
CA MET A 84 4.39 -11.67 17.85
C MET A 84 5.05 -10.48 17.15
N ASN A 85 6.37 -10.53 16.96
CA ASN A 85 7.12 -9.47 16.25
C ASN A 85 7.06 -9.69 14.73
N PRO A 86 6.40 -8.79 13.95
CA PRO A 86 6.28 -8.93 12.51
C PRO A 86 7.35 -8.15 11.73
N SER A 87 8.47 -7.73 12.34
CA SER A 87 9.45 -6.81 11.75
C SER A 87 9.92 -7.22 10.35
N ALA A 88 10.21 -8.49 10.13
CA ALA A 88 10.62 -9.02 8.82
C ALA A 88 9.51 -8.89 7.76
N LEU A 89 8.26 -9.21 8.12
CA LEU A 89 7.10 -9.05 7.23
C LEU A 89 6.83 -7.58 6.92
N VAL A 90 7.01 -6.69 7.90
CA VAL A 90 6.90 -5.24 7.71
C VAL A 90 7.97 -4.73 6.75
N ALA A 91 9.22 -5.18 6.87
CA ALA A 91 10.27 -4.82 5.91
C ALA A 91 9.91 -5.26 4.48
N CYS A 92 9.42 -6.50 4.31
CA CYS A 92 8.96 -6.99 3.01
C CYS A 92 7.78 -6.16 2.46
N HIS A 93 6.82 -5.83 3.32
CA HIS A 93 5.68 -4.98 2.95
C HIS A 93 6.11 -3.58 2.50
N ILE A 94 7.05 -2.95 3.20
CA ILE A 94 7.61 -1.65 2.83
C ILE A 94 8.28 -1.72 1.45
N TRP A 95 9.12 -2.73 1.22
CA TRP A 95 9.79 -2.91 -0.08
C TRP A 95 8.80 -3.08 -1.23
N LEU A 96 7.81 -3.96 -1.07
CA LEU A 96 6.77 -4.17 -2.10
C LEU A 96 5.92 -2.92 -2.32
N ALA A 97 5.55 -2.20 -1.25
CA ALA A 97 4.80 -0.95 -1.34
C ALA A 97 5.59 0.15 -2.07
N ALA A 98 6.90 0.23 -1.82
CA ALA A 98 7.79 1.16 -2.52
C ALA A 98 7.87 0.84 -4.02
N MET A 99 8.07 -0.44 -4.39
CA MET A 99 8.07 -0.85 -5.79
C MET A 99 6.74 -0.55 -6.48
N PHE A 100 5.62 -0.92 -5.84
CA PHE A 100 4.28 -0.60 -6.32
C PHE A 100 4.11 0.90 -6.59
N TYR A 101 4.53 1.75 -5.66
CA TYR A 101 4.37 3.19 -5.78
C TYR A 101 5.25 3.79 -6.88
N ILE A 102 6.51 3.35 -6.99
CA ILE A 102 7.43 3.78 -8.05
C ILE A 102 6.83 3.47 -9.42
N ILE A 103 6.35 2.24 -9.62
CA ILE A 103 5.71 1.83 -10.88
C ILE A 103 4.45 2.67 -11.15
N LEU A 104 3.63 2.92 -10.12
CA LEU A 104 2.42 3.72 -10.27
C LEU A 104 2.74 5.16 -10.70
N VAL A 105 3.72 5.78 -10.06
CA VAL A 105 4.19 7.13 -10.41
C VAL A 105 4.75 7.14 -11.83
N PHE A 106 5.56 6.13 -12.18
CA PHE A 106 6.09 5.99 -13.54
C PHE A 106 4.98 5.92 -14.59
N PHE A 107 3.96 5.09 -14.41
CA PHE A 107 2.83 5.04 -15.38
C PHE A 107 1.92 6.27 -15.33
N THR A 108 1.95 7.05 -14.25
CA THR A 108 1.14 8.27 -14.14
C THR A 108 1.77 9.46 -14.85
N PHE A 109 3.10 9.61 -14.76
CA PHE A 109 3.82 10.79 -15.28
C PHE A 109 4.79 10.48 -16.40
N GLY A 110 5.11 9.21 -16.62
CA GLY A 110 6.00 8.76 -17.67
C GLY A 110 5.35 8.80 -19.06
N PRO A 111 6.18 8.73 -20.11
CA PRO A 111 5.70 8.66 -21.49
C PRO A 111 4.76 7.46 -21.69
N SER A 112 3.62 7.72 -22.34
CA SER A 112 2.68 6.69 -22.76
C SER A 112 3.21 6.02 -24.01
N PHE A 113 3.98 4.93 -23.85
CA PHE A 113 4.37 4.05 -24.96
C PHE A 113 3.30 3.01 -25.26
#